data_AF-A0A349FVV7-F1
#
_entry.id   AF-A0A349FVV7-F1
#
_cell.length_a   1.000
_cell.length_b   1.000
_cell.length_c   1.000
_cell.angle_alpha   90.00
_cell.angle_beta   90.00
_cell.angle_gamma   90.00
#
_symmetry.space_group_name_H-M   'P 1'
#
loop_
_entity.id
_entity.type
_entity.pdbx_description
1 polymer ?
#
loop_
_entity_poly.entity_id
_entity_poly.type
_entity_poly.pdbx_seq_one_letter_code
_entity_poly.pdbx_strand_id
1 'polypeptide(L)' 'MNLTNDSYTIFLGTKNFTERYYRNEAGWFKESARGKTFKMTAEQVLNHLLPIISGAKPNIILKVEHHESVKK' A
#
# COMPACT_ATOMS: atom_id res chain seq x y z
N MET A 1 -1.71 -3.94 20.31
CA MET A 1 -1.77 -3.32 18.98
C MET A 1 -1.07 -4.24 18.00
N ASN A 2 -1.75 -4.74 16.97
CA ASN A 2 -1.11 -5.58 15.96
C ASN A 2 -0.31 -4.69 15.00
N LEU A 3 1.01 -4.84 14.94
CA LEU A 3 1.90 -4.03 14.10
C LEU A 3 2.43 -4.82 12.90
N THR A 4 1.78 -5.92 12.55
CA THR A 4 2.16 -6.75 11.40
C THR A 4 1.67 -6.12 10.09
N ASN A 5 2.36 -6.42 8.98
CA ASN A 5 2.11 -5.81 7.66
C ASN A 5 0.66 -5.93 7.15
N ASP A 6 -0.05 -6.99 7.53
CA ASP A 6 -1.46 -7.24 7.22
C ASP A 6 -2.44 -6.38 8.03
N SER A 7 -1.95 -5.58 8.97
CA SER A 7 -2.73 -4.58 9.73
C SER A 7 -2.68 -3.19 9.10
N TYR A 8 -2.04 -3.06 7.93
CA TYR A 8 -1.85 -1.78 7.26
C TYR A 8 -2.37 -1.82 5.83
N THR A 9 -3.00 -0.72 5.44
CA THR A 9 -3.29 -0.41 4.03
C THR A 9 -2.54 0.85 3.64
N ILE A 10 -1.82 0.77 2.53
CA ILE A 10 -1.02 1.88 2.01
C ILE A 10 -1.71 2.44 0.77
N PHE A 11 -1.88 3.75 0.75
CA PHE A 11 -2.47 4.47 -0.36
C PHE A 11 -1.40 5.36 -1.00
N LEU A 12 -1.22 5.21 -2.32
CA LEU A 12 -0.35 6.04 -3.13
C LEU A 12 -1.15 6.69 -4.23
N GLY A 13 -1.06 8.00 -4.39
CA GLY A 13 -1.88 8.66 -5.38
C GLY A 13 -1.62 10.14 -5.59
N THR A 14 -2.45 10.74 -6.40
CA THR A 14 -2.63 12.19 -6.49
C THR A 14 -4.05 12.53 -6.02
N LYS A 15 -4.45 13.80 -6.10
CA LYS A 15 -5.82 14.21 -5.75
C LYS A 15 -6.91 13.47 -6.54
N ASN A 16 -6.59 12.98 -7.74
CA ASN A 16 -7.58 12.42 -8.68
C ASN A 16 -7.46 10.90 -8.86
N PHE A 17 -6.44 10.26 -8.28
CA PHE A 17 -6.13 8.85 -8.51
C PHE A 17 -5.45 8.28 -7.29
N THR A 18 -5.94 7.13 -6.79
CA THR A 18 -5.35 6.45 -5.64
C THR A 18 -5.20 4.96 -5.93
N GLU A 19 -4.00 4.45 -5.77
CA GLU A 19 -3.69 3.03 -5.72
C GLU A 19 -3.64 2.56 -4.27
N ARG A 20 -4.04 1.32 -4.05
CA ARG A 20 -4.07 0.69 -2.72
C ARG A 20 -3.12 -0.49 -2.70
N TYR A 21 -2.33 -0.61 -1.64
CA TYR A 21 -1.44 -1.73 -1.38
C TYR A 21 -1.80 -2.34 -0.02
N TYR A 22 -1.96 -3.65 0.02
CA TYR A 22 -2.32 -4.38 1.22
C TYR A 22 -1.72 -5.78 1.20
N ARG A 23 -1.56 -6.37 2.38
CA ARG A 23 -1.14 -7.76 2.55
C ARG A 23 -2.30 -8.58 3.09
N ASN A 24 -2.53 -9.76 2.52
CA ASN A 24 -3.36 -10.79 3.11
C ASN A 24 -2.57 -12.11 3.19
N GLU A 25 -3.24 -13.21 3.52
CA GLU A 25 -2.64 -14.55 3.63
C GLU A 25 -1.95 -15.01 2.33
N ALA A 26 -2.43 -14.58 1.17
CA ALA A 26 -1.89 -14.96 -0.14
C ALA A 26 -0.68 -14.10 -0.59
N GLY A 27 -0.35 -13.04 0.16
CA GLY A 27 0.79 -12.16 -0.09
C GLY A 27 0.43 -10.69 -0.23
N TRP A 28 1.26 -9.94 -0.94
CA TRP A 28 1.02 -8.53 -1.21
C TRP A 28 0.20 -8.33 -2.48
N PHE A 29 -0.66 -7.33 -2.43
CA PHE A 29 -1.50 -6.93 -3.55
C PHE A 29 -1.44 -5.44 -3.76
N LYS A 30 -1.48 -5.05 -5.03
CA LYS A 30 -1.71 -3.68 -5.48
C LYS A 30 -3.02 -3.65 -6.23
N GLU A 31 -3.90 -2.74 -5.84
CA GLU A 31 -5.09 -2.38 -6.58
C GLU A 31 -4.88 -1.01 -7.23
N SER A 32 -4.96 -0.96 -8.55
CA SER A 32 -4.93 0.30 -9.30
C SER A 32 -6.24 1.07 -9.10
N ALA A 33 -6.26 2.40 -9.30
CA ALA A 33 -7.52 3.14 -9.22
C ALA A 33 -8.56 2.77 -10.32
N ARG A 34 -8.20 1.88 -11.25
CA ARG A 34 -9.14 1.29 -12.22
C ARG A 34 -9.74 -0.05 -11.74
N GLY A 35 -9.52 -0.43 -10.47
CA GLY A 35 -10.04 -1.66 -9.87
C GLY A 35 -9.30 -2.94 -10.29
N LYS A 36 -8.19 -2.83 -11.02
CA LYS A 36 -7.35 -4.02 -11.34
C LYS A 36 -6.42 -4.34 -10.18
N THR A 37 -6.39 -5.61 -9.80
CA THR A 37 -5.56 -6.14 -8.72
C THR A 37 -4.37 -6.93 -9.28
N PHE A 38 -3.19 -6.70 -8.71
CA PHE A 38 -1.93 -7.31 -9.09
C PHE A 38 -1.26 -7.91 -7.86
N LYS A 39 -0.78 -9.15 -7.96
CA LYS A 39 0.04 -9.77 -6.92
C LYS A 39 1.45 -9.17 -6.95
N MET A 40 2.03 -8.92 -5.78
CA MET A 40 3.36 -8.34 -5.62
C MET A 40 4.17 -9.10 -4.57
N THR A 41 5.49 -8.92 -4.60
CA THR A 41 6.39 -9.25 -3.50
C THR A 41 6.56 -8.04 -2.57
N ALA A 42 7.05 -8.27 -1.36
CA ALA A 42 7.36 -7.18 -0.41
C ALA A 42 8.39 -6.20 -0.99
N GLU A 43 9.42 -6.73 -1.68
CA GLU A 43 10.46 -5.95 -2.35
C GLU A 43 9.86 -5.00 -3.41
N GLN A 44 8.89 -5.48 -4.21
CA GLN A 44 8.25 -4.65 -5.22
C GLN A 44 7.38 -3.55 -4.60
N VAL A 45 6.68 -3.86 -3.51
CA VAL A 45 5.95 -2.84 -2.74
C VAL A 45 6.92 -1.80 -2.21
N LEU A 46 8.04 -2.20 -1.61
CA LEU A 46 9.06 -1.29 -1.11
C LEU A 46 9.63 -0.41 -2.23
N ASN A 47 9.96 -0.99 -3.39
CA ASN A 47 10.44 -0.26 -4.56
C ASN A 47 9.44 0.81 -5.06
N HIS A 48 8.14 0.59 -4.88
CA HIS A 48 7.13 1.59 -5.19
C HIS A 48 7.08 2.70 -4.14
N LEU A 49 7.36 2.41 -2.86
CA LEU A 49 7.31 3.37 -1.76
C LEU A 49 8.57 4.23 -1.65
N LEU A 50 9.75 3.66 -1.89
CA LEU A 50 11.04 4.32 -1.71
C LEU A 50 11.14 5.69 -2.42
N PRO A 51 10.69 5.87 -3.67
CA PRO A 51 10.74 7.18 -4.32
C PRO A 51 9.85 8.23 -3.66
N ILE A 52 8.73 7.84 -3.04
CA ILE A 52 7.85 8.79 -2.34
C ILE A 52 8.43 9.14 -0.98
N ILE A 53 8.87 8.13 -0.21
CA ILE A 53 9.39 8.32 1.15
C ILE A 53 10.72 9.11 1.13
N SER A 54 11.56 8.89 0.11
CA SER A 54 12.80 9.66 -0.08
C SER A 54 12.56 11.09 -0.57
N GLY A 55 11.34 11.45 -0.95
CA GLY A 55 11.03 12.74 -1.57
C GLY A 55 11.43 12.87 -3.04
N ALA A 56 11.95 11.81 -3.69
CA ALA A 56 12.28 11.82 -5.11
C ALA A 56 11.04 11.96 -6.03
N LYS A 57 9.84 11.62 -5.53
CA LYS A 57 8.55 11.85 -6.19
C LYS A 57 7.60 12.64 -5.26
N PRO A 58 7.81 13.97 -5.11
CA PRO A 58 7.06 14.77 -4.14
C PRO A 58 5.58 15.00 -4.53
N ASN A 59 5.23 14.77 -5.79
CA ASN A 59 3.88 14.96 -6.32
C ASN A 59 2.92 13.80 -6.00
N ILE A 60 3.40 12.76 -5.30
CA ILE A 60 2.59 11.62 -4.89
C ILE A 60 2.29 11.72 -3.39
N ILE A 61 1.01 11.63 -3.07
CA ILE A 61 0.51 11.56 -1.70
C ILE A 61 0.64 10.12 -1.22
N LEU A 62 1.32 9.92 -0.09
CA LEU A 62 1.38 8.67 0.65
C LEU A 62 0.52 8.79 1.91
N LYS A 63 -0.43 7.88 2.08
CA LYS A 63 -1.20 7.70 3.32
C LYS A 63 -1.09 6.25 3.75
N VAL A 64 -0.88 6.01 5.04
CA VAL A 64 -0.87 4.66 5.62
C VAL A 64 -1.96 4.62 6.69
N GLU A 65 -2.88 3.69 6.54
CA GLU A 65 -3.95 3.44 7.51
C GLU A 65 -3.64 2.16 8.26
N HIS A 66 -3.64 2.26 9.59
CA HIS A 66 -3.61 1.10 10.48
C HIS A 66 -5.05 0.68 10.78
N HIS A 67 -5.32 -0.62 10.73
CA HIS A 67 -6.59 -1.18 11.16
C HIS A 67 -6.33 -2.24 12.22
N GLU A 68 -7.19 -2.28 13.24
CA GLU A 68 -7.17 -3.38 14.19
C GLU A 68 -7.62 -4.65 13.46
N SER A 69 -6.73 -5.62 13.36
CA SER A 69 -7.08 -6.96 12.89
C SER A 69 -8.12 -7.54 13.85
N VAL A 70 -9.40 -7.51 13.48
CA VAL A 70 -10.42 -8.33 14.14
C VAL A 70 -10.11 -9.77 13.73
N LYS A 71 -9.19 -10.42 14.46
CA LYS A 71 -9.02 -11.87 14.36
C LYS A 71 -10.36 -12.49 14.74
N LYS A 72 -11.08 -13.03 13.76
CA LYS A 72 -12.16 -14.00 13.99
C LYS A 72 -11.56 -15.36 14.25
#